data_AF-A0A537S585-F1
#
_entry.id   AF-A0A537S585-F1
#
_cell.length_a   1.000
_cell.length_b   1.000
_cell.length_c   1.000
_cell.angle_alpha   90.00
_cell.angle_beta   90.00
_cell.angle_gamma   90.00
#
_symmetry.space_group_name_H-M   'P 1'
#
loop_
_entity.id
_entity.type
_entity.pdbx_description
1 polymer ?
#
loop_
_entity_poly.entity_id
_entity_poly.type
_entity_poly.pdbx_seq_one_letter_code
_entity_poly.pdbx_strand_id
1 'polypeptide(L)' 'AATPREIVARYNTVFNEILRSPQIVEKLTTQGFVSVGGTPDEFGELIAKDVAKWRKVVKEAGIAPE' A
#
# COMPACT_ATOMS: atom_id res chain seq x y z
N ALA A 1 9.24 4.23 -11.63
CA ALA A 1 10.51 4.60 -10.97
C ALA A 1 11.58 3.59 -11.38
N ALA A 2 12.83 4.02 -11.52
CA ALA A 2 13.97 3.17 -11.90
C ALA A 2 14.83 2.76 -10.69
N THR A 3 14.26 2.77 -9.48
CA THR A 3 14.97 2.36 -8.27
C THR A 3 15.41 0.89 -8.39
N PRO A 4 16.70 0.58 -8.10
CA PRO A 4 17.19 -0.79 -8.19
C PRO A 4 16.41 -1.75 -7.28
N ARG A 5 16.20 -2.98 -7.76
CA ARG A 5 15.34 -3.98 -7.11
C ARG A 5 15.86 -4.37 -5.73
N GLU A 6 17.17 -4.48 -5.58
CA GLU A 6 17.84 -4.82 -4.34
C GLU A 6 17.60 -3.78 -3.24
N ILE A 7 17.52 -2.50 -3.61
CA ILE A 7 17.21 -1.42 -2.67
C ILE A 7 15.76 -1.52 -2.23
N VAL A 8 14.83 -1.75 -3.17
CA VAL A 8 13.41 -1.97 -2.85
C VAL A 8 13.23 -3.15 -1.91
N ALA A 9 13.88 -4.28 -2.20
CA ALA A 9 13.83 -5.49 -1.37
C ALA A 9 14.36 -5.21 0.04
N ARG A 10 15.53 -4.57 0.18
CA ARG A 10 16.11 -4.24 1.47
C ARG A 10 15.17 -3.42 2.34
N TYR A 11 14.59 -2.35 1.80
CA TYR A 11 13.68 -1.51 2.57
C TYR A 11 12.37 -2.23 2.88
N ASN A 12 11.81 -3.01 1.94
CA ASN A 12 10.61 -3.79 2.20
C ASN A 12 10.79 -4.75 3.38
N THR A 13 11.92 -5.45 3.47
CA THR A 13 12.23 -6.32 4.62
C THR A 13 12.19 -5.53 5.93
N VAL A 14 12.89 -4.40 6.01
CA VAL A 14 12.95 -3.57 7.22
C VAL A 14 11.56 -3.04 7.60
N PHE A 15 10.76 -2.59 6.63
CA PHE A 15 9.40 -2.13 6.91
C PHE A 15 8.51 -3.25 7.45
N ASN A 16 8.61 -4.46 6.91
CA ASN A 16 7.86 -5.61 7.40
C ASN A 16 8.26 -5.98 8.84
N GLU A 17 9.53 -5.83 9.22
CA GLU A 17 9.97 -6.01 10.61
C GLU A 17 9.38 -4.93 11.54
N ILE A 18 9.43 -3.66 11.12
CA ILE A 18 8.88 -2.53 11.88
C ILE A 18 7.37 -2.70 12.10
N LEU A 19 6.64 -3.15 11.09
CA LEU A 19 5.19 -3.38 11.17
C LEU A 19 4.80 -4.57 12.06
N ARG A 20 5.77 -5.40 12.50
CA ARG A 20 5.54 -6.45 13.51
C ARG A 20 5.84 -5.98 14.94
N SER A 21 6.43 -4.79 15.11
CA SER A 21 6.68 -4.22 16.43
C SER A 21 5.35 -3.88 17.13
N PRO A 22 5.06 -4.42 18.32
CA PRO A 22 3.80 -4.15 19.03
C PRO A 22 3.56 -2.66 19.26
N GLN A 23 4.61 -1.90 19.57
CA GLN A 23 4.54 -0.45 19.80
C GLN A 23 4.13 0.31 18.54
N ILE A 24 4.61 -0.14 17.36
CA ILE A 24 4.27 0.47 16.08
C ILE A 24 2.84 0.10 15.69
N VAL A 25 2.46 -1.17 15.85
CA VAL A 25 1.09 -1.64 15.60
C VAL A 25 0.10 -0.84 16.45
N GLU A 26 0.35 -0.70 17.75
CA GLU A 26 -0.50 0.06 18.68
C GLU A 26 -0.63 1.54 18.27
N LYS A 27 0.48 2.17 17.87
CA LYS A 27 0.46 3.56 17.41
C LYS A 27 -0.34 3.73 16.11
N LEU A 28 -0.25 2.79 15.18
CA LEU A 28 -0.99 2.82 13.93
C LEU A 28 -2.48 2.55 14.15
N THR A 29 -2.83 1.56 14.97
CA THR A 29 -4.23 1.22 15.27
C THR A 29 -4.93 2.32 16.05
N THR A 30 -4.25 3.00 16.97
CA THR A 30 -4.78 4.18 17.69
C THR A 30 -5.13 5.32 16.73
N GLN A 31 -4.45 5.41 15.58
CA GLN A 31 -4.75 6.37 14.51
C GLN A 31 -5.78 5.87 13.50
N GLY A 32 -6.36 4.68 13.71
CA GLY A 32 -7.35 4.07 12.83
C GLY A 32 -6.78 3.31 11.64
N PHE A 33 -5.46 3.05 11.62
CA PHE A 33 -4.82 2.25 10.57
C PHE A 33 -4.77 0.77 10.93
N VAL A 34 -4.76 -0.08 9.90
CA VAL A 34 -4.47 -1.51 10.01
C VAL A 34 -3.10 -1.77 9.39
N SER A 35 -2.19 -2.35 10.16
CA SER A 35 -0.88 -2.78 9.65
C SER A 35 -1.04 -4.08 8.86
N VAL A 36 -0.63 -4.08 7.58
CA VAL A 36 -0.73 -5.25 6.70
C VAL A 36 0.65 -5.79 6.32
N GLY A 37 1.58 -4.92 5.94
CA GLY A 37 2.86 -5.33 5.37
C GLY A 37 2.70 -5.98 3.99
N GLY A 38 3.62 -6.88 3.64
CA GLY A 38 3.59 -7.66 2.39
C GLY A 38 4.78 -7.40 1.48
N THR A 39 4.73 -7.96 0.28
CA THR A 39 5.76 -7.86 -0.75
C THR A 39 5.53 -6.65 -1.67
N PRO A 40 6.57 -6.16 -2.37
CA PRO A 40 6.41 -5.10 -3.36
C PRO A 40 5.44 -5.49 -4.50
N ASP A 41 5.44 -6.76 -4.90
CA ASP A 41 4.58 -7.25 -5.98
C ASP A 41 3.12 -7.31 -5.55
N GLU A 42 2.81 -7.78 -4.34
CA GLU A 42 1.45 -7.74 -3.77
C GLU A 42 0.92 -6.30 -3.69
N PHE A 43 1.78 -5.34 -3.31
CA PHE A 43 1.40 -3.93 -3.31
C PHE A 43 1.13 -3.42 -4.72
N GLY A 44 1.97 -3.79 -5.70
CA GLY A 44 1.74 -3.47 -7.11
C GLY A 44 0.42 -4.00 -7.64
N GLU A 45 0.07 -5.25 -7.30
CA GLU A 45 -1.21 -5.86 -7.67
C GLU A 45 -2.40 -5.16 -7.03
N LEU A 46 -2.29 -4.79 -5.75
CA LEU A 46 -3.34 -4.04 -5.05
C LEU A 46 -3.64 -2.72 -5.79
N ILE A 47 -2.59 -1.96 -6.12
CA ILE A 47 -2.74 -0.71 -6.86
C ILE A 47 -3.40 -0.95 -8.22
N ALA A 48 -2.98 -1.98 -8.97
CA ALA A 48 -3.59 -2.29 -10.26
C ALA A 48 -5.09 -2.63 -10.13
N LYS A 49 -5.47 -3.41 -9.11
CA LYS A 49 -6.87 -3.76 -8.81
C LYS A 49 -7.69 -2.52 -8.43
N ASP A 50 -7.15 -1.66 -7.56
CA ASP A 50 -7.82 -0.45 -7.12
C ASP A 50 -8.00 0.55 -8.26
N VAL A 51 -6.99 0.75 -9.11
CA VAL A 51 -7.10 1.61 -10.29
C VAL A 51 -8.22 1.12 -11.21
N ALA A 52 -8.31 -0.19 -11.46
CA ALA A 52 -9.38 -0.75 -12.29
C ALA A 52 -10.76 -0.53 -11.65
N LYS A 53 -10.89 -0.80 -10.34
CA LYS A 53 -12.12 -0.62 -9.58
C LYS A 53 -12.58 0.84 -9.59
N TRP A 54 -11.71 1.77 -9.23
CA TRP A 54 -12.07 3.17 -9.07
C TRP A 54 -12.31 3.87 -10.42
N ARG A 55 -11.62 3.46 -11.49
CA ARG A 55 -11.96 3.91 -12.85
C ARG A 55 -13.41 3.59 -13.21
N LYS A 56 -13.88 2.39 -12.86
CA LYS A 56 -15.29 2.00 -13.10
C LYS A 56 -16.24 2.87 -12.27
N VAL A 57 -15.97 3.02 -10.98
CA VAL A 57 -16.81 3.81 -10.06
C VAL A 57 -16.93 5.27 -10.53
N VAL A 58 -15.81 5.92 -10.87
CA VAL A 58 -15.79 7.32 -11.36
C VAL A 58 -16.63 7.47 -12.63
N LYS A 59 -16.49 6.54 -13.58
CA LYS A 59 -17.27 6.56 -14.82
C LYS A 59 -18.77 6.39 -14.56
N GLU A 60 -19.15 5.44 -13.69
CA GLU A 60 -20.55 5.17 -13.36
C GLU A 60 -21.19 6.33 -12.58
N ALA A 61 -20.41 7.02 -11.74
CA ALA A 61 -20.87 8.17 -10.97
C ALA A 61 -20.89 9.48 -11.76
N GLY A 62 -20.40 9.50 -13.01
CA GLY A 62 -20.32 10.72 -13.81
C GLY A 62 -19.38 11.79 -13.26
N ILE A 63 -18.38 11.38 -12.47
CA ILE A 63 -17.39 12.29 -11.87
C ILE A 63 -16.30 12.57 -12.91
N ALA A 64 -15.97 13.84 -13.12
CA ALA A 64 -14.89 14.27 -14.00
C ALA A 64 -13.96 15.26 -13.26
N PRO A 65 -12.68 15.36 -13.66
CA PRO A 65 -11.83 16.47 -13.25
C PRO A 65 -12.48 17.81 -13.61
N GLU A 66 -12.22 18.84 -12.81
CA GLU A 66 -12.56 20.24 -13.10
C GLU A 66 -11.87 20.81 -14.36
#